data_AF-A0A085ZVV2-F1
#
_entry.id   AF-A0A085ZVV2-F1
#
_cell.length_a   1.000
_cell.length_b   1.000
_cell.length_c   1.000
_cell.angle_alpha   90.00
_cell.angle_beta   90.00
_cell.angle_gamma   90.00
#
_symmetry.space_group_name_H-M   'P 1'
#
loop_
_entity.id
_entity.type
_entity.pdbx_description
1 polymer ?
#
loop_
_entity_poly.entity_id
_entity_poly.type
_entity_poly.pdbx_seq_one_letter_code
_entity_poly.pdbx_strand_id
1 'polypeptide(L)'
;MGKKIYIIIILALAVVAGILIYNNLKMKNINIKPIDKEFNSQLEFGIQYYTISGYSNHTSEELALDIQNYLDQNKNDIKNAKMILFYEDSFFSNYKKNMRESARDNEFGGIEGHQDNLVVKVWFDTPGAKPEEHLVIYKDGKIVFDKVK
;
A
#
# COMPACT_ATOMS: atom_id res chain seq x y z
N MET A 1 -46.78 -5.83 22.01
CA MET A 1 -45.52 -5.04 21.95
C MET A 1 -44.36 -5.76 21.26
N GLY A 2 -44.18 -7.09 21.41
CA GLY A 2 -43.01 -7.81 20.87
C GLY A 2 -42.77 -7.75 19.34
N LYS A 3 -43.82 -7.82 18.50
CA LYS A 3 -43.67 -7.79 17.03
C LYS A 3 -43.02 -6.51 16.48
N LYS A 4 -43.31 -5.35 17.08
CA LYS A 4 -42.73 -4.07 16.63
C LYS A 4 -41.23 -3.97 16.96
N ILE A 5 -40.81 -4.53 18.11
CA ILE A 5 -39.41 -4.54 18.54
C ILE A 5 -38.56 -5.43 17.62
N TYR A 6 -39.08 -6.60 17.22
CA TYR A 6 -38.40 -7.48 16.26
C TYR A 6 -38.16 -6.80 14.90
N ILE A 7 -39.16 -6.07 14.39
CA ILE A 7 -39.02 -5.34 13.12
C ILE A 7 -37.93 -4.26 13.21
N ILE A 8 -37.87 -3.53 14.32
CA ILE A 8 -36.85 -2.49 14.55
C ILE A 8 -35.44 -3.10 14.61
N ILE A 9 -35.27 -4.24 15.30
CA ILE A 9 -33.98 -4.92 15.40
C ILE A 9 -33.54 -5.44 14.02
N ILE A 10 -34.45 -6.03 13.24
CA ILE A 10 -34.14 -6.52 11.89
C ILE A 10 -33.73 -5.36 10.96
N LEU A 11 -34.43 -4.22 11.03
CA LEU A 11 -34.07 -3.02 10.28
C LEU A 11 -32.68 -2.48 10.67
N ALA A 12 -32.39 -2.41 11.97
CA ALA A 12 -31.08 -1.97 12.45
C ALA A 12 -29.95 -2.90 11.97
N LEU A 13 -30.15 -4.22 12.03
CA LEU A 13 -29.19 -5.20 11.52
C LEU A 13 -29.00 -5.10 10.00
N ALA A 14 -30.07 -4.86 9.24
CA ALA A 14 -30.00 -4.68 7.79
C ALA A 14 -29.22 -3.41 7.41
N VAL A 15 -29.38 -2.32 8.17
CA VAL A 15 -28.61 -1.08 7.99
C VAL A 15 -27.13 -1.31 8.31
N VAL A 16 -26.81 -1.99 9.41
CA VAL A 16 -25.42 -2.31 9.79
C VAL A 16 -24.78 -3.23 8.74
N ALA A 17 -25.49 -4.26 8.28
CA ALA A 17 -25.02 -5.12 7.20
C ALA A 17 -24.84 -4.34 5.90
N GLY A 18 -25.76 -3.43 5.56
CA GLY A 18 -25.65 -2.54 4.40
C GLY A 18 -24.41 -1.65 4.46
N ILE A 19 -24.10 -1.07 5.63
CA ILE A 19 -22.89 -0.27 5.85
C ILE A 19 -21.63 -1.13 5.73
N LEU A 20 -21.62 -2.34 6.31
CA LEU A 20 -20.49 -3.26 6.20
C LEU A 20 -20.25 -3.75 4.77
N ILE A 21 -21.33 -4.04 4.03
CA ILE A 21 -21.27 -4.45 2.61
C ILE A 21 -20.85 -3.27 1.74
N TYR A 22 -21.38 -2.07 1.98
CA TYR A 22 -21.00 -0.86 1.25
C TYR A 22 -19.53 -0.51 1.47
N ASN A 23 -19.03 -0.57 2.70
CA ASN A 23 -17.62 -0.33 3.00
C ASN A 23 -16.73 -1.41 2.39
N ASN A 24 -17.12 -2.70 2.43
CA ASN A 24 -16.39 -3.77 1.73
C ASN A 24 -16.43 -3.63 0.20
N LEU A 25 -17.53 -3.13 -0.38
CA LEU A 25 -17.65 -2.87 -1.82
C LEU A 25 -16.89 -1.62 -2.25
N LYS A 26 -16.79 -0.60 -1.40
CA LYS A 26 -15.92 0.57 -1.64
C LYS A 26 -14.44 0.18 -1.54
N MET A 27 -14.11 -0.82 -0.73
CA MET A 27 -12.80 -1.52 -0.75
C MET A 27 -12.58 -2.40 -2.00
N LYS A 28 -13.40 -2.29 -3.07
CA LYS A 28 -12.99 -2.76 -4.40
C LYS A 28 -12.09 -1.70 -5.03
N ASN A 29 -10.84 -1.97 -5.38
CA ASN A 29 -9.93 -3.06 -5.03
C ASN A 29 -8.59 -2.53 -5.56
N ILE A 30 -7.87 -1.73 -4.78
CA ILE A 30 -6.49 -1.46 -5.17
C ILE A 30 -5.78 -2.81 -5.22
N ASN A 31 -5.20 -3.13 -6.36
CA ASN A 31 -4.56 -4.42 -6.53
C ASN A 31 -3.05 -4.23 -6.33
N ILE A 32 -2.55 -4.75 -5.21
CA ILE A 32 -1.14 -4.74 -4.84
C ILE A 32 -0.57 -6.14 -5.03
N LYS A 33 0.52 -6.26 -5.81
CA LYS A 33 1.22 -7.54 -6.00
C LYS A 33 2.72 -7.36 -5.85
N PRO A 34 3.45 -8.31 -5.24
CA PRO A 34 4.91 -8.27 -5.22
C PRO A 34 5.43 -8.36 -6.65
N ILE A 35 6.39 -7.50 -6.97
CA ILE A 35 7.06 -7.48 -8.28
C ILE A 35 7.85 -8.76 -8.49
N ASP A 36 8.66 -9.10 -7.49
CA ASP A 36 9.41 -10.34 -7.41
C ASP A 36 9.34 -10.86 -5.97
N LYS A 37 8.70 -12.03 -5.81
CA LYS A 37 8.50 -12.64 -4.50
C LYS A 37 9.80 -13.15 -3.89
N GLU A 38 10.72 -13.62 -4.73
CA GLU A 38 12.01 -14.15 -4.28
C GLU A 38 12.92 -13.00 -3.85
N PHE A 39 12.96 -11.92 -4.62
CA PHE A 39 13.71 -10.73 -4.24
C PHE A 39 13.18 -10.13 -2.92
N ASN A 40 11.86 -9.94 -2.82
CA ASN A 40 11.24 -9.36 -1.61
C ASN A 40 11.46 -10.24 -0.36
N SER A 41 11.52 -11.57 -0.51
CA SER A 41 11.77 -12.49 0.61
C SER A 41 13.23 -12.51 1.05
N GLN A 42 14.17 -12.24 0.13
CA GLN A 42 15.59 -12.08 0.43
C GLN A 42 15.90 -10.77 1.17
N LEU A 43 14.97 -9.80 1.17
CA LEU A 43 15.13 -8.49 1.83
C LEU A 43 16.44 -7.80 1.47
N GLU A 44 16.86 -7.92 0.21
CA GLU A 44 18.10 -7.29 -0.24
C GLU A 44 18.02 -5.78 -0.05
N PHE A 45 19.07 -5.22 0.57
CA PHE A 45 19.15 -3.81 0.96
C PHE A 45 18.05 -3.35 1.94
N GLY A 46 17.24 -4.28 2.47
CA GLY A 46 16.08 -3.98 3.30
C GLY A 46 14.91 -3.36 2.54
N ILE A 47 14.81 -3.57 1.23
CA ILE A 47 13.78 -2.95 0.38
C ILE A 47 12.85 -4.02 -0.19
N GLN A 48 11.54 -3.74 -0.18
CA GLN A 48 10.54 -4.54 -0.88
C GLN A 48 9.84 -3.73 -1.96
N TYR A 49 9.51 -4.41 -3.06
CA TYR A 49 8.96 -3.78 -4.26
C TYR A 49 7.61 -4.40 -4.62
N TYR A 50 6.62 -3.54 -4.80
CA TYR A 50 5.26 -3.91 -5.18
C TYR A 50 4.75 -3.13 -6.40
N THR A 51 3.85 -3.76 -7.13
CA THR A 51 2.98 -3.12 -8.12
C THR A 51 1.70 -2.65 -7.46
N ILE A 52 1.12 -1.56 -7.94
CA ILE A 52 -0.18 -1.07 -7.51
C ILE A 52 -1.01 -0.64 -8.74
N SER A 53 -2.30 -0.96 -8.71
CA SER A 53 -3.28 -0.64 -9.76
C SER A 53 -4.67 -0.41 -9.18
N GLY A 54 -5.56 0.21 -9.96
CA GLY A 54 -6.94 0.47 -9.52
C GLY A 54 -7.12 1.67 -8.59
N TYR A 55 -6.08 2.47 -8.37
CA TYR A 55 -6.09 3.62 -7.44
C TYR A 55 -6.42 4.97 -8.10
N SER A 56 -6.61 5.03 -9.43
CA SER A 56 -6.75 6.29 -10.18
C SER A 56 -7.89 7.21 -9.74
N ASN A 57 -8.96 6.65 -9.18
CA ASN A 57 -10.12 7.38 -8.65
C ASN A 57 -10.02 7.70 -7.15
N HIS A 58 -8.93 7.33 -6.49
CA HIS A 58 -8.73 7.56 -5.06
C HIS A 58 -8.08 8.93 -4.86
N THR A 59 -8.53 9.64 -3.83
CA THR A 59 -7.78 10.78 -3.28
C THR A 59 -6.47 10.29 -2.66
N SER A 60 -5.51 11.18 -2.44
CA SER A 60 -4.25 10.82 -1.78
C SER A 60 -4.50 10.28 -0.36
N GLU A 61 -5.48 10.82 0.35
CA GLU A 61 -5.88 10.36 1.69
C GLU A 61 -6.50 8.97 1.67
N GLU A 62 -7.38 8.68 0.70
CA GLU A 62 -7.95 7.34 0.50
C GLU A 62 -6.86 6.34 0.16
N LEU A 63 -5.96 6.69 -0.77
CA LEU A 63 -4.84 5.83 -1.13
C LEU A 63 -3.89 5.58 0.05
N ALA A 64 -3.60 6.60 0.87
CA ALA A 64 -2.80 6.44 2.07
C ALA A 64 -3.45 5.47 3.06
N LEU A 65 -4.78 5.54 3.24
CA LEU A 65 -5.52 4.61 4.09
C LEU A 65 -5.46 3.18 3.54
N ASP A 66 -5.61 3.00 2.23
CA ASP A 66 -5.56 1.68 1.62
C ASP A 66 -4.17 1.05 1.70
N ILE A 67 -3.11 1.85 1.51
CA ILE A 67 -1.73 1.41 1.73
C ILE A 67 -1.56 0.99 3.19
N GLN A 68 -1.95 1.81 4.15
CA GLN A 68 -1.82 1.46 5.58
C GLN A 68 -2.58 0.18 5.93
N ASN A 69 -3.80 0.00 5.41
CA ASN A 69 -4.55 -1.23 5.58
C ASN A 69 -3.81 -2.44 5.01
N TYR A 70 -3.19 -2.30 3.83
CA TYR A 70 -2.35 -3.35 3.25
C TYR A 70 -1.13 -3.67 4.13
N LEU A 71 -0.42 -2.65 4.64
CA LEU A 71 0.74 -2.83 5.52
C LEU A 71 0.34 -3.56 6.81
N ASP A 72 -0.78 -3.17 7.43
CA ASP A 72 -1.27 -3.77 8.68
C ASP A 72 -1.69 -5.23 8.49
N GLN A 73 -2.33 -5.56 7.37
CA GLN A 73 -2.70 -6.94 7.01
C GLN A 73 -1.47 -7.83 6.76
N ASN A 74 -0.39 -7.26 6.25
CA ASN A 74 0.84 -7.98 5.88
C ASN A 74 2.02 -7.68 6.83
N LYS A 75 1.73 -7.19 8.04
CA LYS A 75 2.71 -6.63 8.99
C LYS A 75 3.89 -7.55 9.34
N ASN A 76 3.70 -8.87 9.29
CA ASN A 76 4.75 -9.81 9.66
C ASN A 76 5.87 -9.86 8.63
N ASP A 77 5.52 -9.77 7.34
CA ASP A 77 6.48 -9.81 6.24
C ASP A 77 7.10 -8.44 6.00
N ILE A 78 6.30 -7.38 6.21
CA ILE A 78 6.65 -6.00 5.92
C ILE A 78 7.54 -5.34 6.98
N LYS A 79 7.31 -5.60 8.27
CA LYS A 79 8.08 -4.93 9.35
C LYS A 79 9.58 -5.22 9.33
N ASN A 80 9.99 -6.25 8.59
CA ASN A 80 11.40 -6.59 8.40
C ASN A 80 12.05 -5.78 7.28
N ALA A 81 11.26 -5.13 6.42
CA ALA A 81 11.75 -4.19 5.42
C ALA A 81 11.96 -2.80 6.04
N LYS A 82 13.05 -2.14 5.63
CA LYS A 82 13.32 -0.73 5.95
C LYS A 82 12.54 0.21 5.04
N MET A 83 12.27 -0.23 3.81
CA MET A 83 11.59 0.56 2.80
C MET A 83 10.71 -0.32 1.92
N ILE A 84 9.59 0.24 1.48
CA ILE A 84 8.65 -0.40 0.56
C ILE A 84 8.28 0.59 -0.52
N LEU A 85 8.39 0.14 -1.78
CA LEU A 85 8.11 0.96 -2.94
C LEU A 85 6.99 0.36 -3.76
N PHE A 86 6.00 1.19 -4.09
CA PHE A 86 4.83 0.82 -4.89
C PHE A 86 4.87 1.56 -6.22
N TYR A 87 4.92 0.81 -7.30
CA TYR A 87 5.01 1.30 -8.68
C TYR A 87 3.74 0.99 -9.46
N GLU A 88 3.45 1.76 -10.51
CA GLU A 88 2.36 1.45 -11.43
C GLU A 88 2.48 0.05 -12.04
N ASP A 89 1.38 -0.72 -12.09
CA ASP A 89 1.37 -2.09 -12.63
C ASP A 89 1.76 -2.16 -14.12
N SER A 90 1.45 -1.10 -14.89
CA SER A 90 1.81 -0.94 -16.31
C SER A 90 3.32 -1.03 -16.58
N PHE A 91 4.14 -0.84 -15.54
CA PHE A 91 5.60 -0.79 -15.62
C PHE A 91 6.28 -2.17 -15.74
N PHE A 92 5.68 -3.28 -15.28
CA PHE A 92 6.44 -4.51 -14.98
C PHE A 92 6.65 -5.52 -16.10
N SER A 93 6.19 -5.25 -17.31
CA SER A 93 6.34 -6.21 -18.42
C SER A 93 7.80 -6.50 -18.82
N ASN A 94 8.78 -5.63 -18.48
CA ASN A 94 10.17 -5.75 -18.96
C ASN A 94 11.29 -5.74 -17.89
N TYR A 95 10.99 -5.56 -16.60
CA TYR A 95 12.02 -5.12 -15.63
C TYR A 95 12.68 -6.23 -14.77
N LYS A 96 12.08 -7.42 -14.64
CA LYS A 96 12.57 -8.47 -13.71
C LYS A 96 14.06 -8.82 -13.84
N LYS A 97 14.63 -8.70 -15.04
CA LYS A 97 16.01 -9.11 -15.31
C LYS A 97 17.08 -8.17 -14.70
N ASN A 98 16.77 -6.90 -14.49
CA ASN A 98 17.74 -5.87 -14.04
C ASN A 98 17.36 -5.25 -12.67
N MET A 99 16.43 -5.88 -11.96
CA MET A 99 15.89 -5.35 -10.72
C MET A 99 16.93 -5.16 -9.62
N ARG A 100 17.77 -6.16 -9.44
CA ARG A 100 18.83 -6.17 -8.41
C ARG A 100 19.90 -5.11 -8.67
N GLU A 101 20.27 -4.89 -9.94
CA GLU A 101 21.28 -3.90 -10.33
C GLU A 101 20.76 -2.47 -10.09
N SER A 102 19.57 -2.15 -10.60
CA SER A 102 19.01 -0.80 -10.43
C SER A 102 18.62 -0.49 -8.97
N ALA A 103 18.32 -1.51 -8.16
CA ALA A 103 18.11 -1.36 -6.72
C ALA A 103 19.41 -1.09 -5.95
N ARG A 104 20.53 -1.70 -6.37
CA ARG A 104 21.85 -1.53 -5.75
C ARG A 104 22.42 -0.13 -6.00
N ASP A 105 22.24 0.37 -7.22
CA ASP A 105 22.92 1.58 -7.69
C ASP A 105 22.13 2.87 -7.37
N ASN A 106 20.91 2.75 -6.83
CA ASN A 106 20.06 3.89 -6.45
C ASN A 106 20.12 4.19 -4.95
N GLU A 107 20.68 5.35 -4.59
CA GLU A 107 20.81 5.80 -3.20
C GLU A 107 19.47 5.96 -2.46
N PHE A 108 18.36 6.13 -3.19
CA PHE A 108 17.02 6.26 -2.62
C PHE A 108 16.25 4.94 -2.54
N GLY A 109 16.90 3.83 -2.91
CA GLY A 109 16.30 2.50 -2.98
C GLY A 109 15.31 2.31 -4.12
N GLY A 110 15.17 3.31 -4.99
CA GLY A 110 14.28 3.26 -6.14
C GLY A 110 14.82 2.39 -7.27
N ILE A 111 13.97 2.15 -8.26
CA ILE A 111 14.39 1.59 -9.54
C ILE A 111 14.94 2.73 -10.40
N GLU A 112 16.23 2.69 -10.73
CA GLU A 112 16.87 3.70 -11.59
C GLU A 112 16.13 3.86 -12.95
N GLY A 113 16.00 5.11 -13.40
CA GLY A 113 15.35 5.47 -14.68
C GLY A 113 13.82 5.39 -14.68
N HIS A 114 13.20 5.02 -13.56
CA HIS A 114 11.76 4.79 -13.45
C HIS A 114 11.14 5.47 -12.23
N GLN A 115 11.78 6.54 -11.74
CA GLN A 115 11.28 7.34 -10.62
C GLN A 115 9.89 7.93 -10.89
N ASP A 116 9.57 8.24 -12.15
CA ASP A 116 8.26 8.80 -12.54
C ASP A 116 7.09 7.82 -12.36
N ASN A 117 7.36 6.52 -12.31
CA ASN A 117 6.35 5.47 -12.13
C ASN A 117 6.16 5.08 -10.65
N LEU A 118 6.95 5.67 -9.74
CA LEU A 118 6.79 5.46 -8.31
C LEU A 118 5.50 6.17 -7.86
N VAL A 119 4.62 5.43 -7.18
CA VAL A 119 3.32 5.92 -6.71
C VAL A 119 3.37 6.17 -5.21
N VAL A 120 3.93 5.22 -4.45
CA VAL A 120 4.01 5.33 -3.00
C VAL A 120 5.38 4.86 -2.52
N LYS A 121 5.96 5.62 -1.60
CA LYS A 121 7.16 5.23 -0.85
C LYS A 121 6.81 5.17 0.63
N VAL A 122 7.11 4.04 1.25
CA VAL A 122 7.02 3.86 2.70
C VAL A 122 8.41 3.55 3.23
N TRP A 123 8.83 4.20 4.31
CA TRP A 123 10.05 3.82 5.02
C TRP A 123 9.85 3.88 6.52
N PHE A 124 10.66 3.10 7.23
CA PHE A 124 10.63 3.00 8.67
C PHE A 124 11.94 3.52 9.23
N ASP A 125 11.88 4.69 9.86
CA ASP A 125 13.02 5.21 10.59
C ASP A 125 13.04 4.53 11.96
N THR A 126 14.24 4.15 12.42
CA THR A 126 14.45 3.60 13.78
C THR A 126 15.19 4.58 14.70
N PRO A 127 14.70 5.81 14.93
CA PRO A 127 15.26 6.68 15.95
C PRO A 127 14.68 6.27 17.31
N GLY A 128 15.18 5.18 17.90
CA GLY A 128 14.84 4.78 19.28
C GLY A 128 13.86 3.62 19.42
N ALA A 129 13.03 3.65 20.47
CA ALA A 129 12.25 2.49 20.94
C ALA A 129 10.99 2.17 20.12
N LYS A 130 10.54 3.08 19.24
CA LYS A 130 9.41 2.87 18.33
C LYS A 130 9.83 3.30 16.92
N PRO A 131 9.68 2.44 15.91
CA PRO A 131 9.91 2.84 14.53
C PRO A 131 8.87 3.87 14.11
N GLU A 132 9.32 4.96 13.48
CA GLU A 132 8.47 5.97 12.84
C GLU A 132 8.20 5.52 11.40
N GLU A 133 6.93 5.45 11.02
CA GLU A 133 6.52 5.11 9.65
C GLU A 133 6.30 6.40 8.87
N HIS A 134 7.00 6.52 7.75
CA HIS A 134 6.81 7.61 6.81
C HIS A 134 6.17 7.07 5.55
N LEU A 135 5.14 7.76 5.05
CA LEU A 135 4.42 7.44 3.83
C LEU A 135 4.33 8.67 2.94
N VAL A 136 4.87 8.55 1.74
CA VAL A 136 4.82 9.59 0.71
C VAL A 136 4.13 9.06 -0.53
N ILE A 137 3.21 9.85 -1.08
CA ILE A 137 2.52 9.56 -2.35
C ILE A 137 3.00 10.53 -3.41
N TYR A 138 3.28 9.99 -4.58
CA TYR A 138 3.74 10.70 -5.76
C TYR A 138 2.67 10.68 -6.83
N LYS A 139 2.60 11.76 -7.60
CA LYS A 139 1.84 11.86 -8.85
C LYS A 139 2.68 12.61 -9.87
N ASP A 140 2.89 12.00 -11.04
CA ASP A 140 3.74 12.55 -12.10
C ASP A 140 5.13 12.97 -11.57
N GLY A 141 5.75 12.10 -10.76
CA GLY A 141 7.06 12.33 -10.13
C GLY A 141 7.10 13.37 -9.01
N LYS A 142 5.96 13.98 -8.64
CA LYS A 142 5.88 15.02 -7.58
C LYS A 142 5.20 14.48 -6.33
N ILE A 143 5.71 14.89 -5.16
CA ILE A 143 5.07 14.59 -3.88
C ILE A 143 3.73 15.34 -3.80
N VAL A 144 2.65 14.59 -3.57
CA VAL A 144 1.29 15.13 -3.40
C VAL A 144 0.71 14.87 -2.01
N PHE A 145 1.35 14.00 -1.23
CA PHE A 145 0.96 13.70 0.15
C PHE A 145 2.17 13.17 0.93
N ASP A 146 2.29 13.58 2.18
CA ASP A 146 3.34 13.16 3.10
C ASP A 146 2.72 12.99 4.50
N LYS A 147 2.98 11.84 5.13
CA LYS A 147 2.46 11.48 6.45
C LYS A 147 3.54 10.74 7.24
N VAL A 148 3.68 11.15 8.50
CA VAL A 148 4.52 10.49 9.51
C VAL A 148 3.62 9.93 10.61
N LYS A 149 3.88 8.70 11.05
CA LYS A 149 3.07 7.97 12.04
C LYS A 149 3.94 7.32 13.11
#